data_AF-A0A7V9EN73-F1
#
_entry.id   AF-A0A7V9EN73-F1
#
_cell.length_a   1.000
_cell.length_b   1.000
_cell.length_c   1.000
_cell.angle_alpha   90.00
_cell.angle_beta   90.00
_cell.angle_gamma   90.00
#
_symmetry.space_group_name_H-M   'P 1'
#
loop_
_entity.id
_entity.type
_entity.pdbx_description
1 polymer ?
#
loop_
_entity_poly.entity_id
_entity_poly.type
_entity_poly.pdbx_seq_one_letter_code
_entity_poly.pdbx_strand_id
1 'polypeptide(L)'
;MAKQQWRRITPEKRRQIVRLAAKGVTQQQIAEVVDLSQGAVGVVVRPLGGVIRKEMWEPSDNRLSLEDRVEIRIGLEQGLSVRAIGRRIDRNASTICREVNANGGRHSY
;
A
#
# COMPACT_ATOMS: atom_id res chain seq x y z
N MET A 1 14.71 9.48 -24.46
CA MET A 1 14.07 8.71 -23.37
C MET A 1 14.85 8.94 -22.09
N ALA A 2 14.41 9.82 -21.19
CA ALA A 2 15.10 10.01 -19.91
C ALA A 2 15.06 8.68 -19.13
N LYS A 3 16.23 8.05 -18.95
CA LYS A 3 16.39 6.91 -18.04
C LYS A 3 15.70 7.27 -16.72
N GLN A 4 14.98 6.34 -16.11
CA GLN A 4 14.27 6.54 -14.83
C GLN A 4 15.27 6.84 -13.70
N GLN A 5 15.90 8.03 -13.71
CA GLN A 5 16.96 8.44 -12.79
C GLN A 5 16.45 8.48 -11.35
N TRP A 6 15.15 8.70 -11.16
CA TRP A 6 14.47 8.56 -9.88
C TRP A 6 14.65 7.16 -9.26
N ARG A 7 14.90 6.11 -10.06
CA ARG A 7 15.19 4.75 -9.57
C ARG A 7 16.45 4.64 -8.70
N ARG A 8 17.32 5.65 -8.72
CA ARG A 8 18.53 5.69 -7.87
C ARG A 8 18.26 6.18 -6.45
N ILE A 9 17.15 6.89 -6.22
CA ILE A 9 16.73 7.36 -4.89
C ILE A 9 16.03 6.21 -4.17
N THR A 10 16.15 6.06 -2.85
CA THR A 10 15.46 4.96 -2.15
C THR A 10 13.93 5.06 -2.29
N PRO A 11 13.20 3.93 -2.32
CA PRO A 11 11.73 3.94 -2.42
C PRO A 11 11.06 4.78 -1.33
N GLU A 12 11.57 4.71 -0.11
CA GLU A 12 11.11 5.50 1.04
C GLU A 12 11.21 7.01 0.77
N LYS A 13 12.40 7.49 0.37
CA LYS A 13 12.61 8.92 0.04
C LYS A 13 11.72 9.35 -1.12
N ARG A 14 11.52 8.51 -2.14
CA ARG A 14 10.58 8.82 -3.25
C ARG A 14 9.15 8.99 -2.75
N ARG A 15 8.65 8.08 -1.91
CA ARG A 15 7.30 8.19 -1.33
C ARG A 15 7.16 9.45 -0.50
N GLN A 16 8.17 9.79 0.30
CA GLN A 16 8.18 11.00 1.09
C GLN A 16 8.14 12.26 0.22
N ILE A 17 8.95 12.31 -0.85
CA ILE A 17 8.91 13.39 -1.85
C ILE A 17 7.51 13.53 -2.47
N VAL A 18 6.94 12.42 -2.95
CA VAL A 18 5.60 12.42 -3.58
C VAL A 18 4.53 12.86 -2.60
N ARG A 19 4.58 12.37 -1.35
CA ARG A 19 3.62 12.73 -0.29
C ARG A 19 3.68 14.21 0.07
N LEU A 20 4.87 14.80 0.15
CA LEU A 20 5.04 16.22 0.44
C LEU A 20 4.64 17.09 -0.76
N ALA A 21 4.99 16.68 -1.98
CA ALA A 21 4.58 17.36 -3.20
C ALA A 21 3.04 17.36 -3.35
N ALA A 22 2.37 16.25 -3.04
CA ALA A 22 0.91 16.15 -3.04
C ALA A 22 0.24 17.08 -2.02
N LYS A 23 0.95 17.47 -0.94
CA LYS A 23 0.50 18.45 0.05
C LYS A 23 0.77 19.90 -0.37
N GLY A 24 1.34 20.13 -1.55
CA GLY A 24 1.67 21.47 -2.05
C GLY A 24 2.96 22.06 -1.46
N VAL A 25 3.79 21.25 -0.79
CA VAL A 25 5.08 21.69 -0.25
C VAL A 25 6.05 22.00 -1.40
N THR A 26 6.81 23.08 -1.28
CA THR A 26 7.76 23.49 -2.32
C THR A 26 8.90 22.48 -2.46
N GLN A 27 9.50 22.37 -3.65
CA GLN A 27 10.65 21.47 -3.84
C GLN A 27 11.79 21.81 -2.86
N GLN A 28 11.98 23.10 -2.54
CA GLN A 28 12.97 23.61 -1.57
C GLN A 28 12.83 22.95 -0.21
N GLN A 29 11.65 23.09 0.37
CA GLN A 29 11.32 22.52 1.67
C GLN A 29 11.39 20.98 1.65
N ILE A 30 11.00 20.36 0.53
CA ILE A 30 11.09 18.90 0.40
C ILE A 30 12.55 18.44 0.51
N ALA A 31 13.47 19.08 -0.21
CA ALA A 31 14.90 18.74 -0.16
C ALA A 31 15.49 18.82 1.25
N GLU A 32 15.14 19.86 2.00
CA GLU A 32 15.57 20.04 3.39
C GLU A 32 15.08 18.88 4.26
N VAL A 33 13.85 18.41 4.03
CA VAL A 33 13.24 17.31 4.79
C VAL A 33 13.77 15.93 4.42
N VAL A 34 14.00 15.64 3.13
CA VAL A 34 14.51 14.33 2.66
C VAL A 34 16.04 14.25 2.57
N ASP A 35 16.74 15.33 2.92
CA ASP A 35 18.19 15.47 2.81
C ASP A 35 18.69 15.06 1.41
N LEU A 36 18.19 15.79 0.41
CA LEU A 36 18.50 15.60 -1.01
C LEU A 36 18.58 16.95 -1.71
N SER A 37 19.27 17.04 -2.85
CA SER A 37 19.29 18.28 -3.63
C SER A 37 17.93 18.60 -4.28
N GLN A 38 17.68 19.88 -4.55
CA GLN A 38 16.52 20.32 -5.36
C GLN A 38 16.38 19.56 -6.68
N GLY A 39 17.50 19.37 -7.38
CA GLY A 39 17.53 18.63 -8.63
C GLY A 39 17.06 17.18 -8.46
N ALA A 40 17.47 16.52 -7.37
CA ALA A 40 17.05 15.15 -7.07
C ALA A 40 15.54 15.07 -6.77
N VAL A 41 14.98 16.05 -6.04
CA VAL A 41 13.53 16.16 -5.83
C VAL A 41 12.80 16.36 -7.15
N GLY A 42 13.29 17.26 -8.02
CA GLY A 42 12.72 17.51 -9.34
C GLY A 42 12.73 16.29 -10.27
N VAL A 43 13.74 15.42 -10.17
CA VAL A 43 13.83 14.14 -10.89
C VAL A 43 12.70 13.17 -10.48
N VAL A 44 12.21 13.24 -9.25
CA VAL A 44 11.08 12.45 -8.75
C VAL A 44 9.75 13.11 -9.10
N VAL A 45 9.60 14.42 -8.85
CA VAL A 45 8.30 15.11 -9.00
C VAL A 45 7.90 15.30 -10.47
N ARG A 46 8.81 15.72 -11.35
CA ARG A 46 8.47 16.05 -12.76
C ARG A 46 7.84 14.87 -13.53
N PRO A 47 8.35 13.62 -13.44
CA PRO A 47 7.74 12.48 -14.13
C PRO A 47 6.51 11.91 -13.43
N LEU A 48 6.36 12.12 -12.12
CA LEU A 48 5.29 11.52 -11.31
C LEU A 48 4.10 12.46 -11.09
N GLY A 49 4.26 13.76 -11.34
CA GLY A 49 3.21 14.77 -11.14
C GLY A 49 2.75 14.90 -9.68
N GLY A 50 3.54 14.41 -8.72
CA GLY A 50 3.13 14.34 -7.32
C GLY A 50 2.12 13.22 -6.99
N VAL A 51 1.92 12.24 -7.88
CA VAL A 51 0.99 11.12 -7.65
C VAL A 51 1.76 9.81 -7.36
N ILE A 52 1.32 9.06 -6.35
CA ILE A 52 1.86 7.73 -6.05
C ILE A 52 1.37 6.76 -7.13
N ARG A 53 2.29 6.23 -7.93
CA ARG A 53 1.99 5.18 -8.91
C ARG A 53 1.79 3.82 -8.23
N LYS A 54 1.10 2.92 -8.93
CA LYS A 54 0.83 1.55 -8.46
C LYS A 54 2.10 0.79 -8.09
N GLU A 55 3.20 0.98 -8.81
CA GLU A 55 4.48 0.30 -8.53
C GLU A 55 5.16 0.80 -7.24
N MET A 56 4.72 1.95 -6.71
CA MET A 56 5.19 2.52 -5.45
C MET A 56 4.19 2.31 -4.31
N TRP A 57 3.02 1.72 -4.60
CA TRP A 57 1.99 1.46 -3.62
C TRP A 57 2.45 0.38 -2.65
N GLU A 58 2.58 0.76 -1.38
CA GLU A 58 2.71 -0.18 -0.28
C GLU A 58 1.37 -0.24 0.45
N PRO A 59 0.66 -1.39 0.38
CA PRO A 59 -0.53 -1.60 1.20
C PRO A 59 -0.15 -1.55 2.68
N SER A 60 -1.09 -1.15 3.54
CA SER A 60 -0.89 -1.29 4.98
C SER A 60 -0.91 -2.76 5.37
N ASP A 61 -0.14 -3.11 6.40
CA ASP A 61 -0.08 -4.47 6.97
C ASP A 61 -1.44 -4.98 7.45
N ASN A 62 -2.36 -4.05 7.73
CA ASN A 62 -3.74 -4.37 8.11
C ASN A 62 -4.61 -4.87 6.94
N ARG A 63 -4.13 -4.82 5.69
CA ARG A 63 -4.87 -5.34 4.52
C ARG A 63 -4.67 -6.84 4.41
N LEU A 64 -5.76 -7.55 4.13
CA LEU A 64 -5.69 -8.99 3.85
C LEU A 64 -4.85 -9.25 2.61
N SER A 65 -3.84 -10.10 2.77
CA SER A 65 -3.01 -10.61 1.66
C SER A 65 -3.81 -11.59 0.79
N LEU A 66 -3.18 -12.11 -0.26
CA LEU A 66 -3.78 -13.18 -1.05
C LEU A 66 -3.88 -14.47 -0.21
N GLU A 67 -2.83 -14.78 0.53
CA GLU A 67 -2.73 -15.93 1.42
C GLU A 67 -3.81 -15.87 2.51
N ASP A 68 -3.99 -14.71 3.13
CA ASP A 68 -5.09 -14.47 4.09
C ASP A 68 -6.46 -14.82 3.47
N ARG A 69 -6.72 -14.38 2.23
CA ARG A 69 -7.99 -14.63 1.53
C ARG A 69 -8.18 -16.10 1.18
N VAL A 70 -7.12 -16.79 0.76
CA VAL A 70 -7.16 -18.23 0.47
C VAL A 70 -7.49 -19.02 1.75
N GLU A 71 -6.88 -18.69 2.88
CA GLU A 71 -7.19 -19.30 4.17
C GLU A 71 -8.62 -19.01 4.64
N ILE A 72 -9.14 -17.80 4.37
CA ILE A 72 -10.56 -17.50 4.61
C ILE A 72 -11.44 -18.42 3.76
N ARG A 73 -11.19 -18.53 2.45
CA ARG A 73 -11.95 -19.40 1.54
C ARG A 73 -11.97 -20.86 2.05
N ILE A 74 -10.80 -21.43 2.29
CA ILE A 74 -10.64 -22.81 2.79
C ILE A 74 -11.36 -22.99 4.12
N GLY A 75 -11.19 -22.04 5.06
CA GLY A 75 -11.84 -22.12 6.36
C GLY A 75 -13.37 -22.06 6.27
N LEU A 76 -13.92 -21.27 5.35
CA LEU A 76 -15.36 -21.21 5.12
C LEU A 76 -15.90 -22.53 4.53
N GLU A 77 -15.20 -23.09 3.53
CA GLU A 77 -15.52 -24.39 2.91
C GLU A 77 -15.45 -25.54 3.94
N GLN A 78 -14.51 -25.48 4.89
CA GLN A 78 -14.41 -26.42 6.01
C GLN A 78 -15.46 -26.20 7.11
N GLY A 79 -16.37 -25.24 6.96
CA GLY A 79 -17.40 -24.98 7.98
C GLY A 79 -16.89 -24.21 9.20
N LEU A 80 -15.67 -23.66 9.19
CA LEU A 80 -15.11 -22.94 10.33
C LEU A 80 -15.83 -21.60 10.56
N SER A 81 -15.91 -21.20 11.83
CA SER A 81 -16.39 -19.86 12.19
C SER A 81 -15.36 -18.79 11.83
N VAL A 82 -15.82 -17.58 11.54
CA VAL A 82 -14.97 -16.42 11.21
C VAL A 82 -13.93 -16.14 12.32
N ARG A 83 -14.29 -16.39 13.59
CA ARG A 83 -13.37 -16.26 14.73
C ARG A 83 -12.26 -17.32 14.70
N ALA A 84 -12.58 -18.55 14.32
CA ALA A 84 -11.59 -19.62 14.21
C ALA A 84 -10.61 -19.32 13.07
N ILE A 85 -11.10 -18.87 11.91
CA ILE A 85 -10.27 -18.45 10.79
C ILE A 85 -9.35 -17.29 11.20
N GLY A 86 -9.89 -16.26 11.86
CA GLY A 86 -9.11 -15.11 12.31
C GLY A 86 -7.96 -15.47 13.25
N ARG A 87 -8.16 -16.45 14.14
CA ARG A 87 -7.07 -16.95 14.99
C ARG A 87 -5.97 -17.68 14.20
N ARG A 88 -6.29 -18.33 13.08
CA ARG A 88 -5.30 -19.07 12.27
C ARG A 88 -4.39 -18.15 11.47
N ILE A 89 -4.94 -17.06 10.93
CA ILE A 89 -4.19 -16.11 10.10
C ILE A 89 -3.79 -14.83 10.84
N ASP A 90 -3.95 -14.81 12.17
CA ASP A 90 -3.68 -13.63 13.02
C ASP A 90 -4.38 -12.36 12.51
N ARG A 91 -5.71 -12.47 12.30
CA ARG A 91 -6.57 -11.37 11.88
C ARG A 91 -7.80 -11.25 12.77
N ASN A 92 -8.23 -10.02 12.97
CA ASN A 92 -9.47 -9.77 13.69
C ASN A 92 -10.68 -10.34 12.93
N ALA A 93 -11.57 -11.02 13.63
CA ALA A 93 -12.78 -11.60 13.05
C ALA A 93 -13.66 -10.55 12.32
N SER A 94 -13.68 -9.30 12.78
CA SER A 94 -14.42 -8.22 12.10
C SER A 94 -13.85 -7.89 10.72
N THR A 95 -12.53 -8.01 10.53
CA THR A 95 -11.87 -7.81 9.22
C THR A 95 -12.31 -8.89 8.24
N ILE A 96 -12.30 -10.15 8.68
CA ILE A 96 -12.76 -11.27 7.85
C ILE A 96 -14.26 -11.16 7.56
N CYS A 97 -15.08 -10.83 8.56
CA CYS A 97 -16.52 -10.65 8.36
C CYS A 97 -16.82 -9.56 7.31
N ARG A 98 -16.13 -8.42 7.38
CA ARG A 98 -16.26 -7.34 6.38
C ARG A 98 -15.84 -7.81 4.99
N GLU A 99 -14.69 -8.48 4.88
CA GLU A 99 -14.20 -9.02 3.61
C GLU A 99 -15.21 -10.00 3.00
N VAL A 100 -15.71 -10.96 3.80
CA VAL A 100 -16.67 -11.97 3.36
C VAL A 100 -17.98 -11.34 2.90
N ASN A 101 -18.55 -10.43 3.71
CA ASN A 101 -19.80 -9.77 3.37
C ASN A 101 -19.67 -8.86 2.13
N ALA A 102 -18.53 -8.19 1.95
CA ALA A 102 -18.27 -7.37 0.77
C ALA A 102 -18.17 -8.18 -0.53
N ASN A 103 -17.86 -9.47 -0.43
CA ASN A 103 -17.68 -10.39 -1.56
C ASN A 103 -18.82 -11.43 -1.67
N GLY A 104 -20.05 -11.08 -1.24
CA GLY A 104 -21.23 -11.94 -1.43
C GLY A 104 -21.60 -12.83 -0.24
N GLY A 105 -20.88 -12.72 0.88
CA GLY A 105 -21.20 -13.44 2.11
C GLY A 105 -20.70 -14.88 2.11
N ARG A 106 -20.95 -15.60 3.22
CA ARG A 106 -20.34 -16.90 3.50
C ARG A 106 -20.48 -17.95 2.38
N HIS A 107 -21.63 -17.96 1.70
CA HIS A 107 -21.94 -18.98 0.69
C HIS A 107 -21.49 -18.59 -0.73
N SER A 108 -20.96 -17.38 -0.91
CA SER A 108 -20.55 -16.86 -2.23
C SER A 108 -19.16 -16.21 -2.21
N TYR A 109 -18.43 -16.35 -1.11
CA TYR A 109 -17.03 -15.97 -0.93
C TYR A 109 -16.08 -17.02 -1.50
#